data_AF-E2ZNQ5-F1
#
_entry.id   AF-E2ZNQ5-F1
#
_cell.length_a   1.000
_cell.length_b   1.000
_cell.length_c   1.000
_cell.angle_alpha   90.00
_cell.angle_beta   90.00
_cell.angle_gamma   90.00
#
_symmetry.space_group_name_H-M   'P 1'
#
loop_
_entity.id
_entity.type
_entity.pdbx_description
1 polymer ?
#
loop_
_entity_poly.entity_id
_entity_poly.type
_entity_poly.pdbx_seq_one_letter_code
_entity_poly.pdbx_strand_id
1 'polypeptide(L)'
;MLYCTYDQYAAAGGTVPETAFGVLCSRASRMIDAATFGRAEIHAAGCEACREALADACAQIVGLLAAASAAGAVPGAASVSNDGYSVTFGSNASVTAASRQEAYEILRTALGSDPHDLLYRGIL
;
A
#
# COMPACT_ATOMS: atom_id res chain seq x y z
N MET A 1 -4.12 -0.82 -13.71
CA MET A 1 -2.99 -1.75 -13.96
C MET A 1 -2.48 -2.36 -12.66
N LEU A 2 -1.64 -3.40 -12.68
CA LEU A 2 -0.85 -3.82 -11.51
C LEU A 2 0.50 -3.10 -11.54
N TYR A 3 0.88 -2.43 -10.46
CA TYR A 3 2.14 -1.69 -10.40
C TYR A 3 3.35 -2.56 -10.01
N CYS A 4 3.11 -3.74 -9.43
CA CYS A 4 4.16 -4.67 -9.01
C CYS A 4 3.86 -6.09 -9.51
N THR A 5 4.90 -6.80 -9.94
CA THR A 5 4.82 -8.23 -10.28
C THR A 5 5.20 -9.08 -9.07
N TYR A 6 4.83 -10.37 -9.08
CA TYR A 6 5.18 -11.25 -7.97
C TYR A 6 6.70 -11.39 -7.79
N ASP A 7 7.46 -11.44 -8.88
CA ASP A 7 8.93 -11.50 -8.84
C ASP A 7 9.55 -10.27 -8.18
N GLN A 8 9.08 -9.07 -8.54
CA GLN A 8 9.50 -7.82 -7.90
C GLN A 8 9.15 -7.78 -6.41
N TYR A 9 7.95 -8.25 -6.06
CA TYR A 9 7.52 -8.35 -4.67
C TYR A 9 8.39 -9.34 -3.87
N ALA A 10 8.69 -10.52 -4.44
CA ALA A 10 9.54 -11.52 -3.82
C ALA A 10 11.00 -11.01 -3.66
N ALA A 11 11.53 -10.33 -4.68
CA ALA A 11 12.84 -9.69 -4.63
C ALA A 11 12.93 -8.60 -3.55
N ALA A 12 11.84 -7.89 -3.28
CA ALA A 12 11.71 -6.93 -2.19
C ALA A 12 11.51 -7.59 -0.80
N GLY A 13 11.62 -8.92 -0.69
CA GLY A 13 11.48 -9.67 0.57
C GLY A 13 10.05 -10.08 0.89
N GLY A 14 9.15 -10.06 -0.08
CA GLY A 14 7.77 -10.50 0.05
C GLY A 14 7.65 -11.98 0.46
N THR A 15 6.79 -12.25 1.45
CA THR A 15 6.61 -13.59 2.04
C THR A 15 5.23 -14.19 1.78
N VAL A 16 4.30 -13.42 1.21
CA VAL A 16 2.95 -13.87 0.89
C VAL A 16 2.98 -14.80 -0.32
N PRO A 17 2.25 -15.94 -0.31
CA PRO A 17 2.19 -16.83 -1.47
C PRO A 17 1.54 -16.14 -2.69
N GLU A 18 1.97 -16.52 -3.89
CA GLU A 18 1.51 -15.92 -5.16
C GLU A 18 -0.02 -15.90 -5.31
N THR A 19 -0.71 -16.94 -4.80
CA THR A 19 -2.17 -17.05 -4.80
C THR A 19 -2.86 -15.95 -4.01
N ALA A 20 -2.28 -15.50 -2.90
CA ALA A 20 -2.79 -14.38 -2.10
C ALA A 20 -2.25 -13.04 -2.59
N PHE A 21 -1.05 -13.02 -3.18
CA PHE A 21 -0.43 -11.81 -3.74
C PHE A 21 -1.35 -11.12 -4.77
N GLY A 22 -1.93 -11.86 -5.71
CA GLY A 22 -2.72 -11.24 -6.80
C GLY A 22 -3.87 -10.36 -6.30
N VAL A 23 -4.56 -10.80 -5.24
CA VAL A 23 -5.65 -10.04 -4.60
C VAL A 23 -5.10 -8.80 -3.89
N LEU A 24 -4.02 -8.96 -3.12
CA LEU A 24 -3.42 -7.86 -2.36
C LEU A 24 -2.78 -6.81 -3.28
N CYS A 25 -2.10 -7.24 -4.35
CA CYS A 25 -1.49 -6.36 -5.34
C CYS A 25 -2.55 -5.56 -6.11
N SER A 26 -3.68 -6.19 -6.45
CA SER A 26 -4.83 -5.48 -7.05
C SER A 26 -5.37 -4.40 -6.12
N ARG A 27 -5.46 -4.68 -4.81
CA ARG A 27 -5.91 -3.71 -3.81
C ARG A 27 -4.90 -2.59 -3.60
N ALA A 28 -3.62 -2.91 -3.48
CA ALA A 28 -2.53 -1.94 -3.37
C ALA A 28 -2.51 -1.00 -4.59
N SER A 29 -2.62 -1.56 -5.79
CA SER A 29 -2.65 -0.78 -7.03
C SER A 29 -3.83 0.19 -7.08
N ARG A 30 -5.02 -0.24 -6.60
CA ARG A 30 -6.18 0.64 -6.45
C ARG A 30 -5.97 1.78 -5.46
N MET A 31 -5.19 1.57 -4.40
CA MET A 31 -4.87 2.62 -3.43
C MET A 31 -3.92 3.66 -4.04
N ILE A 32 -2.94 3.20 -4.82
CA ILE A 32 -2.05 4.07 -5.60
C ILE A 32 -2.85 4.87 -6.64
N ASP A 33 -3.75 4.22 -7.38
CA ASP A 33 -4.62 4.90 -8.34
C ASP A 33 -5.48 5.97 -7.65
N ALA A 34 -6.03 5.68 -6.47
CA ALA A 34 -6.82 6.65 -5.72
C ALA A 34 -5.96 7.84 -5.23
N ALA A 35 -4.77 7.58 -4.70
CA ALA A 35 -3.85 8.61 -4.22
C ALA A 35 -3.28 9.48 -5.35
N THR A 36 -3.22 8.96 -6.58
CA THR A 36 -2.72 9.67 -7.76
C THR A 36 -3.82 10.12 -8.72
N PHE A 37 -5.08 9.90 -8.36
CA PHE A 37 -6.25 10.15 -9.22
C PHE A 37 -6.11 9.53 -10.63
N GLY A 38 -5.53 8.33 -10.70
CA GLY A 38 -5.31 7.55 -11.93
C GLY A 38 -4.16 8.05 -12.82
N ARG A 39 -3.37 9.04 -12.39
CA ARG A 39 -2.26 9.61 -13.19
C ARG A 39 -1.05 8.68 -13.28
N ALA A 40 -0.86 7.83 -12.27
CA ALA A 40 0.32 6.98 -12.15
C ALA A 40 0.52 6.04 -13.36
N GLU A 41 -0.54 5.41 -13.86
CA GLU A 41 -0.46 4.45 -14.97
C GLU A 41 0.13 5.06 -16.25
N ILE A 42 -0.41 6.22 -16.67
CA ILE A 42 0.02 6.92 -17.88
C ILE A 42 1.47 7.39 -17.73
N HIS A 43 1.84 7.86 -16.55
CA HIS A 43 3.17 8.40 -16.32
C HIS A 43 4.24 7.30 -16.21
N ALA A 44 3.93 6.18 -15.54
CA ALA A 44 4.82 5.03 -15.42
C ALA A 44 5.17 4.38 -16.77
N ALA A 45 4.34 4.56 -17.80
CA ALA A 45 4.63 4.10 -19.15
C ALA A 45 5.81 4.88 -19.80
N GLY A 46 6.03 6.13 -19.40
CA GLY A 46 7.06 7.02 -19.97
C GLY A 46 8.24 7.33 -19.04
N CYS A 47 8.18 6.95 -17.76
CA CYS A 47 9.21 7.24 -16.77
C CYS A 47 9.60 5.99 -15.97
N GLU A 48 10.79 5.47 -16.23
CA GLU A 48 11.33 4.27 -15.55
C GLU A 48 11.48 4.46 -14.04
N ALA A 49 12.03 5.60 -13.61
CA ALA A 49 12.18 5.90 -12.19
C ALA A 49 10.83 5.94 -11.45
N CYS A 50 9.79 6.51 -12.07
CA CYS A 50 8.44 6.48 -11.49
C CYS A 50 7.88 5.06 -11.44
N ARG A 51 8.10 4.26 -12.50
CA ARG A 51 7.66 2.87 -12.54
C ARG A 51 8.30 2.04 -11.44
N GLU A 52 9.61 2.21 -11.21
CA GLU A 52 10.32 1.55 -10.11
C GLU A 52 9.82 2.01 -8.74
N ALA A 53 9.65 3.32 -8.53
CA ALA A 53 9.11 3.86 -7.28
C ALA A 53 7.68 3.37 -7.00
N LEU A 54 6.83 3.29 -8.02
CA LEU A 54 5.46 2.78 -7.91
C LEU A 54 5.44 1.26 -7.65
N ALA A 55 6.36 0.51 -8.23
CA ALA A 55 6.51 -0.93 -7.98
C ALA A 55 6.95 -1.20 -6.53
N ASP A 56 7.94 -0.45 -6.04
CA ASP A 56 8.41 -0.52 -4.65
C ASP A 56 7.29 -0.15 -3.66
N ALA A 57 6.62 0.99 -3.88
CA ALA A 57 5.48 1.40 -3.06
C ALA A 57 4.38 0.33 -3.05
N CYS A 58 4.06 -0.25 -4.22
CA CYS A 58 3.06 -1.30 -4.34
C CYS A 58 3.47 -2.56 -3.55
N ALA A 59 4.74 -2.98 -3.61
CA ALA A 59 5.24 -4.11 -2.83
C ALA A 59 5.12 -3.87 -1.31
N GLN A 60 5.48 -2.67 -0.84
CA GLN A 60 5.35 -2.29 0.57
C GLN A 60 3.89 -2.25 1.04
N ILE A 61 2.97 -1.71 0.22
CA ILE A 61 1.53 -1.69 0.53
C ILE A 61 0.95 -3.11 0.56
N VAL A 62 1.42 -4.03 -0.30
CA VAL A 62 1.04 -5.46 -0.21
C VAL A 62 1.44 -6.05 1.14
N GLY A 63 2.66 -5.76 1.63
CA GLY A 63 3.12 -6.15 2.96
C GLY A 63 2.23 -5.59 4.09
N LEU A 64 1.90 -4.30 4.02
CA LEU A 64 0.98 -3.63 4.96
C LEU A 64 -0.38 -4.33 5.00
N LEU A 65 -0.97 -4.62 3.84
CA LEU A 65 -2.29 -5.26 3.74
C LEU A 65 -2.27 -6.71 4.24
N ALA A 66 -1.17 -7.44 3.98
CA ALA A 66 -0.97 -8.79 4.49
C ALA A 66 -0.88 -8.79 6.02
N ALA A 67 -0.09 -7.89 6.60
CA ALA A 67 0.06 -7.75 8.04
C ALA A 67 -1.27 -7.36 8.71
N ALA A 68 -2.01 -6.41 8.13
CA ALA A 68 -3.34 -6.02 8.63
C ALA A 68 -4.34 -7.18 8.58
N SER A 69 -4.30 -8.00 7.53
CA SER A 69 -5.15 -9.18 7.39
C SER A 69 -4.80 -10.26 8.43
N ALA A 70 -3.51 -10.44 8.74
CA ALA A 70 -3.05 -11.35 9.78
C ALA A 70 -3.40 -10.87 11.20
N ALA A 71 -3.29 -9.55 11.47
CA ALA A 71 -3.67 -8.97 12.75
C ALA A 71 -5.18 -9.13 13.03
N GLY A 72 -6.03 -8.98 12.01
CA GLY A 72 -7.46 -9.27 12.09
C GLY A 72 -7.82 -10.75 12.22
N ALA A 73 -6.86 -11.67 12.15
CA ALA A 73 -7.08 -13.09 12.42
C ALA A 73 -6.89 -13.46 13.90
N VAL A 74 -6.36 -12.54 14.72
CA VAL A 74 -6.20 -12.73 16.17
C VAL A 74 -7.45 -12.19 16.88
N PRO A 75 -8.27 -13.02 17.53
CA PRO A 75 -9.42 -12.54 18.27
C PRO A 75 -8.97 -11.60 19.40
N GLY A 76 -9.25 -10.30 19.25
CA GLY A 76 -9.17 -9.32 20.33
C GLY A 76 -8.02 -8.29 20.32
N ALA A 77 -7.19 -8.21 19.28
CA ALA A 77 -6.14 -7.17 19.21
C ALA A 77 -5.96 -6.59 17.80
N ALA A 78 -6.30 -5.30 17.60
CA ALA A 78 -6.22 -4.62 16.30
C ALA A 78 -5.04 -3.63 16.16
N SER A 79 -4.46 -3.14 17.27
CA SER A 79 -3.23 -2.33 17.27
C SER A 79 -2.73 -2.12 18.71
N VAL A 80 -1.42 -2.04 18.91
CA VAL A 80 -0.81 -1.43 20.10
C VAL A 80 -0.10 -0.14 19.67
N SER A 81 -0.53 1.00 20.22
CA SER A 81 0.20 2.26 20.11
C SER A 81 0.87 2.55 21.45
N ASN A 82 2.16 2.90 21.42
CA ASN A 82 3.02 3.05 22.59
C ASN A 82 2.85 4.40 23.33
N ASP A 83 2.04 5.32 22.83
CA ASP A 83 1.88 6.69 23.37
C ASP A 83 0.46 6.99 23.90
N GLY A 84 -0.14 6.04 24.62
CA GLY A 84 -1.43 6.23 25.31
C GLY A 84 -2.44 5.15 24.96
N TYR A 85 -2.67 4.26 25.92
CA TYR A 85 -3.47 3.05 25.78
C TYR A 85 -4.94 3.34 25.41
N SER A 86 -5.31 3.04 24.16
CA SER A 86 -6.70 2.91 23.72
C SER A 86 -6.84 1.61 22.91
N VAL A 87 -7.84 0.80 23.25
CA VAL A 87 -8.14 -0.47 22.58
C VAL A 87 -9.43 -0.29 21.78
N THR A 88 -9.33 -0.39 20.45
CA THR A 88 -10.49 -0.39 19.56
C THR A 88 -10.70 -1.80 19.00
N PHE A 89 -11.88 -2.37 19.25
CA PHE A 89 -12.29 -3.66 18.66
C PHE A 89 -12.94 -3.38 17.30
N GLY A 90 -12.30 -3.85 16.22
CA GLY A 90 -12.79 -3.66 14.86
C GLY A 90 -13.27 -4.96 14.22
N SER A 91 -14.50 -4.96 13.72
CA SER A 91 -15.08 -6.02 12.89
C SER A 91 -14.21 -6.28 11.65
N ASN A 92 -14.04 -7.56 11.30
CA ASN A 92 -13.11 -8.14 10.32
C ASN A 92 -13.20 -7.68 8.84
N ALA A 93 -13.68 -6.49 8.48
CA ALA A 93 -14.03 -6.22 7.06
C ALA A 93 -13.77 -4.82 6.47
N SER A 94 -13.04 -3.90 7.11
CA SER A 94 -12.72 -2.61 6.46
C SER A 94 -11.23 -2.35 6.43
N VAL A 95 -10.69 -1.94 5.26
CA VAL A 95 -9.40 -1.21 5.23
C VAL A 95 -9.57 -0.07 6.22
N THR A 96 -8.82 -0.09 7.31
CA THR A 96 -8.94 0.96 8.32
C THR A 96 -8.49 2.28 7.68
N ALA A 97 -9.01 3.40 8.16
CA ALA A 97 -8.49 4.72 7.74
C ALA A 97 -6.97 4.79 7.94
N ALA A 98 -6.44 4.13 8.99
CA ALA A 98 -5.02 3.97 9.23
C ALA A 98 -4.29 3.29 8.07
N SER A 99 -4.76 2.13 7.55
CA SER A 99 -4.09 1.48 6.41
C SER A 99 -4.09 2.32 5.13
N ARG A 100 -5.10 3.18 4.94
CA ARG A 100 -5.11 4.14 3.80
C ARG A 100 -4.09 5.26 4.01
N GLN A 101 -3.99 5.79 5.22
CA GLN A 101 -3.01 6.82 5.56
C GLN A 101 -1.58 6.28 5.42
N GLU A 102 -1.30 5.10 5.98
CA GLU A 102 0.02 4.47 5.89
C GLU A 102 0.40 4.19 4.43
N ALA A 103 -0.54 3.70 3.61
CA ALA A 103 -0.27 3.49 2.19
C ALA A 103 0.02 4.80 1.43
N TYR A 104 -0.61 5.90 1.81
CA TYR A 104 -0.31 7.23 1.25
C TYR A 104 1.09 7.69 1.65
N GLU A 105 1.49 7.52 2.91
CA GLU A 105 2.84 7.87 3.36
C GLU A 105 3.91 6.98 2.70
N ILE A 106 3.67 5.67 2.55
CA ILE A 106 4.55 4.77 1.79
C ILE A 106 4.74 5.29 0.36
N LEU A 107 3.65 5.62 -0.34
CA LEU A 107 3.70 6.14 -1.70
C LEU A 107 4.45 7.48 -1.76
N ARG A 108 4.21 8.37 -0.80
CA ARG A 108 4.89 9.67 -0.70
C ARG A 108 6.39 9.50 -0.47
N THR A 109 6.79 8.58 0.41
CA THR A 109 8.20 8.29 0.65
C THR A 109 8.87 7.70 -0.59
N ALA A 110 8.21 6.77 -1.28
CA ALA A 110 8.73 6.15 -2.49
C ALA A 110 8.90 7.16 -3.65
N LEU A 111 7.97 8.11 -3.79
CA LEU A 111 8.05 9.18 -4.79
C LEU A 111 8.98 10.33 -4.38
N GLY A 112 9.38 10.40 -3.10
CA GLY A 112 10.31 11.39 -2.56
C GLY A 112 9.79 12.83 -2.74
N SER A 113 10.49 13.64 -3.54
CA SER A 113 10.08 15.02 -3.87
C SER A 113 8.88 15.08 -4.81
N ASP A 114 8.40 13.94 -5.33
CA ASP A 114 7.35 13.84 -6.34
C ASP A 114 7.59 14.76 -7.55
N PRO A 115 8.68 14.57 -8.30
CA PRO A 115 9.11 15.47 -9.37
C PRO A 115 8.08 15.61 -10.51
N HIS A 116 7.10 14.72 -10.58
CA HIS A 116 6.07 14.68 -11.61
C HIS A 116 4.66 15.01 -11.08
N ASP A 117 4.52 15.48 -9.84
CA ASP A 117 3.26 15.85 -9.18
C ASP A 117 2.17 14.76 -9.34
N LEU A 118 2.57 13.51 -9.08
CA LEU A 118 1.67 12.35 -9.18
C LEU A 118 0.68 12.32 -8.03
N LEU A 119 1.08 12.79 -6.84
CA LEU A 119 0.24 12.75 -5.65
C LEU A 119 -0.85 13.81 -5.70
N TYR A 120 -2.09 13.37 -5.49
CA TYR A 120 -3.21 14.28 -5.33
C TYR A 120 -3.17 14.94 -3.94
N ARG A 121 -2.97 16.26 -3.92
CA ARG A 121 -2.80 17.05 -2.67
C ARG A 121 -4.08 17.30 -1.87
N GLY A 122 -5.25 16.89 -2.35
CA GLY A 122 -6.55 17.13 -1.68
C GLY A 122 -7.03 15.98 -0.78
N ILE A 123 -6.16 15.06 -0.37
CA ILE A 123 -6.49 13.87 0.46
C ILE A 123 -6.23 14.09 1.97
N LEU A 124 -5.79 15.28 2.40
CA LEU A 124 -5.58 15.62 3.83
C LEU A 124 -6.88 15.96 4.57
#